data_AF-A0A4R4W523-F1
#
_entry.id   AF-A0A4R4W523-F1
#
_cell.length_a   1.000
_cell.length_b   1.000
_cell.length_c   1.000
_cell.angle_alpha   90.00
_cell.angle_beta   90.00
_cell.angle_gamma   90.00
#
_symmetry.space_group_name_H-M   'P 1'
#
loop_
_entity.id
_entity.type
_entity.pdbx_description
1 polymer ?
#
loop_
_entity_poly.entity_id
_entity_poly.type
_entity_poly.pdbx_seq_one_letter_code
_entity_poly.pdbx_strand_id
1 'polypeptide(L)' 'MAELRTTLTAPPGGVMTDEVGVITGDLELATVCEDGAVWVWIRYSGAEEWYRLSAADCELHDPRDHEPLHACLAAVLNRP' A
#
# COMPACT_ATOMS: atom_id res chain seq x y z
N MET A 1 -15.98 -5.49 -0.43
CA MET A 1 -14.61 -5.07 -0.08
C MET A 1 -13.64 -6.20 -0.36
N ALA A 2 -12.75 -6.04 -1.33
CA ALA A 2 -11.61 -6.94 -1.54
C ALA A 2 -10.38 -6.29 -0.90
N GLU A 3 -9.70 -6.99 0.01
CA GLU A 3 -8.46 -6.52 0.64
C GLU A 3 -7.31 -7.43 0.21
N LEU A 4 -6.18 -6.82 -0.16
CA LEU A 4 -4.95 -7.53 -0.48
C LEU A 4 -3.82 -7.01 0.40
N ARG A 5 -2.92 -7.90 0.81
CA ARG A 5 -1.78 -7.58 1.67
C ARG A 5 -0.49 -8.22 1.18
N THR A 6 0.61 -7.47 1.26
CA THR A 6 1.95 -7.95 0.91
C THR A 6 3.00 -7.33 1.82
N THR A 7 3.94 -8.14 2.31
CA THR A 7 5.13 -7.66 3.03
C THR A 7 6.22 -7.25 2.05
N LEU A 8 6.89 -6.13 2.31
CA LEU A 8 7.93 -5.58 1.44
C LEU A 8 9.01 -4.84 2.25
N THR A 9 10.17 -4.63 1.64
CA THR A 9 11.22 -3.78 2.21
C THR A 9 11.18 -2.41 1.54
N ALA A 10 11.08 -1.36 2.36
CA ALA A 10 10.97 0.03 1.90
C ALA A 10 12.16 0.44 1.02
N PRO A 11 11.94 1.29 -0.01
CA PRO A 11 13.00 1.72 -0.90
C PRO A 11 13.98 2.67 -0.18
N PRO A 12 15.18 2.91 -0.76
CA PRO A 12 16.05 3.98 -0.31
C PRO A 12 15.31 5.33 -0.30
N GLY A 13 15.26 5.98 0.85
CA GLY A 13 14.46 7.20 1.08
C GLY A 13 13.08 6.96 1.71
N GLY A 14 12.68 5.70 1.89
CA GLY A 14 11.45 5.30 2.59
C GLY A 14 10.17 5.56 1.82
N VAL A 15 9.05 5.41 2.52
CA VAL A 15 7.69 5.60 2.01
C VAL A 15 7.06 6.78 2.74
N MET A 16 6.58 7.77 1.98
CA MET A 16 5.87 8.93 2.51
C MET A 16 4.43 8.53 2.86
N THR A 17 4.06 8.75 4.11
CA THR A 17 2.71 8.56 4.66
C THR A 17 2.10 9.90 5.04
N ASP A 18 0.77 9.93 5.14
CA ASP A 18 0.03 11.14 5.51
C ASP A 18 0.29 11.57 6.97
N GLU A 19 0.38 10.62 7.91
CA GLU A 19 0.38 10.90 9.35
C GLU A 19 1.77 11.07 9.96
N VAL A 20 2.68 10.14 9.66
CA VAL A 20 3.98 10.03 10.36
C VAL A 20 5.17 10.43 9.50
N GLY A 21 4.91 10.86 8.27
CA GLY A 21 5.96 11.24 7.33
C GLY A 21 6.61 10.00 6.68
N VAL A 22 7.94 9.96 6.63
CA VAL A 22 8.68 8.88 5.95
C VAL A 22 8.87 7.69 6.89
N ILE A 23 8.44 6.50 6.45
CA ILE A 23 8.72 5.22 7.12
C ILE A 23 9.68 4.35 6.29
N THR A 24 10.48 3.51 6.95
CA THR A 24 11.55 2.70 6.33
C THR A 24 11.58 1.28 6.90
N GLY A 25 12.42 0.39 6.34
CA GLY A 25 12.57 -0.98 6.84
C GLY A 25 11.52 -1.94 6.30
N ASP A 26 11.14 -2.94 7.09
CA ASP A 26 10.17 -3.96 6.71
C ASP A 26 8.74 -3.46 6.95
N LEU A 27 7.96 -3.44 5.88
CA LEU A 27 6.61 -2.88 5.84
C LEU A 27 5.59 -3.93 5.38
N GLU A 28 4.33 -3.70 5.71
CA GLU A 28 3.18 -4.42 5.15
C GLU A 28 2.29 -3.41 4.42
N LEU A 29 2.13 -3.62 3.11
CA LEU A 29 1.22 -2.87 2.25
C LEU A 29 -0.15 -3.54 2.27
N ALA A 30 -1.21 -2.74 2.41
CA ALA A 30 -2.58 -3.19 2.20
C ALA A 30 -3.31 -2.29 1.19
N THR A 31 -4.06 -2.89 0.28
CA THR A 31 -4.99 -2.16 -0.59
C THR A 31 -6.40 -2.69 -0.37
N VAL A 32 -7.35 -1.78 -0.19
CA VAL A 32 -8.76 -2.10 0.00
C VAL A 32 -9.53 -1.54 -1.19
N CYS A 33 -10.26 -2.39 -1.90
CA CYS A 33 -11.12 -2.00 -3.01
C CYS A 33 -12.60 -2.17 -2.64
N GLU A 34 -13.36 -1.10 -2.80
CA GLU A 34 -14.83 -1.07 -2.70
C GLU A 34 -15.42 -0.30 -3.88
N ASP A 35 -16.28 -0.95 -4.66
CA ASP A 35 -16.98 -0.35 -5.80
C ASP A 35 -16.05 0.42 -6.77
N GLY A 36 -14.82 -0.05 -6.93
CA GLY A 36 -13.79 0.56 -7.78
C GLY A 36 -12.90 1.58 -7.06
N ALA A 37 -13.31 2.12 -5.91
CA ALA A 37 -12.46 2.98 -5.09
C ALA A 37 -11.42 2.15 -4.35
N VAL A 38 -10.14 2.51 -4.49
CA VAL A 38 -9.01 1.85 -3.83
C VAL A 38 -8.37 2.77 -2.82
N TRP A 39 -8.24 2.28 -1.58
CA TRP A 39 -7.50 2.93 -0.51
C TRP A 39 -6.23 2.17 -0.19
N VAL A 40 -5.11 2.90 -0.11
CA VAL A 40 -3.79 2.30 0.15
C VAL A 40 -3.31 2.60 1.55
N TRP A 41 -2.93 1.55 2.27
CA TRP A 41 -2.47 1.61 3.65
C TRP A 41 -1.12 0.93 3.78
N ILE A 42 -0.33 1.37 4.75
CA ILE A 42 0.96 0.78 5.04
C ILE A 42 1.22 0.77 6.53
N ARG A 43 1.91 -0.26 7.01
CA ARG A 43 2.39 -0.33 8.38
C ARG A 43 3.79 -0.90 8.45
N TYR A 44 4.42 -0.77 9.60
CA TYR A 44 5.56 -1.63 9.93
C TYR A 44 5.10 -3.09 10.01
N SER A 45 5.92 -3.99 9.49
CA SER A 45 5.63 -5.43 9.56
C SER A 45 5.45 -5.87 11.02
N GLY A 46 4.30 -6.47 11.33
CA GLY A 46 3.93 -6.90 12.68
C GLY A 46 3.42 -5.80 13.64
N ALA A 47 3.36 -4.54 13.21
CA ALA A 47 2.75 -3.48 14.01
C ALA A 47 1.22 -3.53 13.95
N GLU A 48 0.56 -3.00 14.99
CA GLU A 48 -0.90 -2.92 15.04
C GLU A 48 -1.45 -1.71 14.28
N GLU A 49 -0.66 -0.64 14.20
CA GLU A 49 -1.05 0.64 13.63
C GLU A 49 -0.86 0.69 12.12
N TRP A 50 -1.85 1.24 11.41
CA TRP A 50 -1.84 1.44 9.96
C TRP A 50 -1.82 2.92 9.63
N TYR A 51 -1.02 3.28 8.63
CA TYR A 51 -0.90 4.64 8.10
C TYR A 51 -1.48 4.72 6.70
N ARG A 52 -2.10 5.86 6.38
CA ARG A 52 -2.61 6.18 5.05
C ARG A 52 -1.45 6.49 4.09
N LEU A 53 -1.64 6.05 2.85
CA LEU A 53 -0.84 6.44 1.69
C LEU A 53 -1.79 7.00 0.62
N SER A 54 -2.43 8.12 0.94
CA SER A 54 -3.52 8.69 0.11
C SER A 54 -3.05 9.09 -1.30
N ALA A 55 -1.75 9.37 -1.46
CA ALA A 55 -1.13 9.68 -2.74
C ALA A 55 -1.23 8.54 -3.78
N ALA A 56 -1.51 7.31 -3.36
CA ALA A 56 -1.70 6.16 -4.25
C ALA A 56 -3.16 5.68 -4.33
N ASP A 57 -4.09 6.37 -3.68
CA ASP A 57 -5.51 6.09 -3.87
C ASP A 57 -5.92 6.31 -5.32
N CYS A 58 -6.83 5.47 -5.81
CA CYS A 58 -7.31 5.59 -7.19
C CYS A 58 -8.71 5.01 -7.36
N GLU A 59 -9.30 5.29 -8.51
CA GLU A 59 -10.56 4.69 -8.95
C GLU A 59 -10.26 3.73 -10.11
N LEU A 60 -10.68 2.49 -9.95
CA LEU A 60 -10.58 1.43 -10.94
C LEU A 60 -11.82 1.41 -11.82
N HIS A 61 -11.62 1.25 -13.12
CA HIS A 61 -12.71 1.05 -14.06
C HIS A 61 -13.31 -0.36 -13.97
N ASP A 62 -12.48 -1.38 -13.76
CA ASP A 62 -12.89 -2.76 -13.48
C ASP A 62 -12.33 -3.20 -12.12
N PRO A 63 -13.16 -3.65 -11.16
CA PRO A 63 -12.69 -4.15 -9.86
C PRO A 63 -11.68 -5.30 -9.94
N ARG A 64 -11.62 -6.03 -11.07
CA ARG A 64 -10.63 -7.09 -11.32
C ARG A 64 -9.21 -6.54 -11.47
N ASP A 65 -9.06 -5.25 -11.76
CA ASP A 65 -7.77 -4.58 -11.83
C ASP A 65 -7.16 -4.31 -10.45
N HIS A 66 -7.87 -4.63 -9.36
CA HIS A 66 -7.36 -4.45 -7.99
C HIS A 66 -6.12 -5.31 -7.71
N GLU A 67 -6.10 -6.57 -8.15
CA GLU A 67 -4.95 -7.47 -7.97
C GLU A 67 -3.69 -6.99 -8.73
N PRO A 68 -3.75 -6.67 -10.04
CA PRO A 68 -2.58 -6.16 -10.74
C PRO A 68 -2.12 -4.79 -10.21
N LEU A 69 -3.04 -3.92 -9.77
CA LEU A 69 -2.69 -2.67 -9.09
C LEU A 69 -1.90 -2.95 -7.80
N HIS A 70 -2.41 -3.84 -6.94
CA HIS A 70 -1.73 -4.21 -5.70
C HIS A 70 -0.33 -4.77 -5.96
N ALA A 71 -0.21 -5.69 -6.94
CA ALA A 71 1.07 -6.28 -7.32
C ALA A 71 2.05 -5.22 -7.85
N CYS A 72 1.58 -4.25 -8.63
CA CYS A 72 2.40 -3.15 -9.14
C CYS A 72 2.92 -2.27 -7.99
N LEU A 73 2.05 -1.86 -7.06
CA LEU A 73 2.43 -1.06 -5.89
C LEU A 73 3.46 -1.80 -5.02
N ALA A 74 3.21 -3.08 -4.74
CA ALA A 74 4.14 -3.91 -3.99
C ALA A 74 5.51 -3.99 -4.68
N ALA A 75 5.55 -4.19 -6.01
CA ALA A 75 6.79 -4.27 -6.77
C ALA A 75 7.57 -2.94 -6.80
N VAL A 76 6.88 -1.81 -6.91
CA VAL A 76 7.50 -0.47 -6.94
C VAL A 76 8.09 -0.09 -5.57
N LEU A 77 7.38 -0.45 -4.49
CA LEU A 77 7.78 -0.13 -3.12
C LEU A 77 8.81 -1.12 -2.57
N ASN A 78 8.87 -2.35 -3.08
CA ASN A 78 9.83 -3.36 -2.63
C ASN A 78 11.21 -3.17 -3.28
N ARG A 79 12.04 -2.27 -2.75
CA ARG A 79 13.41 -2.07 -3.23
C ARG A 79 14.42 -2.25 -2.09
N PRO A 80 15.04 -3.44 -1.95
CA PRO A 80 16.06 -3.69 -0.94
C PRO A 80 17.35 -2.89 -1.20
#